data_AF-A0AAV2B304-F1
#
_entry.id   AF-A0AAV2B304-F1
#
_cell.length_a   1.000
_cell.length_b   1.000
_cell.length_c   1.000
_cell.angle_alpha   90.00
_cell.angle_beta   90.00
_cell.angle_gamma   90.00
#
_symmetry.space_group_name_H-M   'P 1'
#
loop_
_entity.id
_entity.type
_entity.pdbx_description
1 polymer ?
#
loop_
_entity_poly.entity_id
_entity_poly.type
_entity_poly.pdbx_seq_one_letter_code
_entity_poly.pdbx_strand_id
1 'polypeptide(L)'
;MFGKDDVHYFLDFDISILGSDALEYKKYTQQIREEYSFLPKDKYNFLRSKVLQLFLQIPNIYATQAFREKYEKQARSNILSEIECLKMEN
;
A
#
# COMPACT_ATOMS: atom_id res chain seq x y z
N MET A 1 -11.58 -10.24 20.61
CA MET A 1 -10.14 -9.93 20.37
C MET A 1 -10.01 -9.64 18.89
N PHE A 2 -9.66 -8.41 18.51
CA PHE A 2 -9.59 -7.98 17.11
C PHE A 2 -8.64 -8.87 16.29
N GLY A 3 -8.95 -9.09 15.01
CA GLY A 3 -8.06 -9.83 14.09
C GLY A 3 -8.10 -11.36 14.20
N LYS A 4 -9.20 -11.93 14.72
CA LYS A 4 -9.38 -13.39 14.83
C LYS A 4 -10.46 -13.98 13.92
N ASP A 5 -11.41 -13.16 13.50
CA ASP A 5 -12.50 -13.62 12.63
C ASP A 5 -12.01 -13.68 11.17
N ASP A 6 -12.56 -14.60 10.38
CA ASP A 6 -12.18 -14.83 8.98
C ASP A 6 -12.25 -13.57 8.10
N VAL A 7 -13.17 -12.65 8.42
CA VAL A 7 -13.27 -11.36 7.73
C VAL A 7 -11.99 -10.53 7.82
N HIS A 8 -11.23 -10.64 8.91
CA HIS A 8 -9.95 -9.93 9.05
C HIS A 8 -8.88 -10.51 8.13
N TYR A 9 -8.85 -11.84 7.98
CA TYR A 9 -7.96 -12.49 7.04
C TYR A 9 -8.32 -12.11 5.60
N PHE A 10 -9.62 -12.08 5.27
CA PHE A 10 -10.09 -11.63 3.96
C PHE A 10 -9.61 -10.21 3.62
N LEU A 11 -9.73 -9.27 4.56
CA LEU A 11 -9.22 -7.90 4.40
C LEU A 11 -7.69 -7.87 4.25
N ASP A 12 -6.97 -8.67 5.03
CA ASP A 12 -5.51 -8.74 4.97
C ASP A 12 -5.02 -9.30 3.62
N PHE A 13 -5.74 -10.28 3.04
CA PHE A 13 -5.42 -10.81 1.72
C PHE A 13 -5.60 -9.74 0.62
N ASP A 14 -6.67 -8.96 0.67
CA ASP A 14 -6.99 -7.92 -0.31
C ASP A 14 -5.85 -6.87 -0.42
N ILE A 15 -5.24 -6.50 0.70
CA ILE A 15 -4.15 -5.51 0.75
C ILE A 15 -2.76 -6.14 0.94
N SER A 16 -2.64 -7.45 0.78
CA SER A 16 -1.37 -8.18 1.00
C SER A 16 -0.24 -7.71 0.09
N ILE A 17 -0.57 -7.22 -1.12
CA ILE A 17 0.39 -6.66 -2.07
C ILE A 17 1.22 -5.52 -1.49
N LEU A 18 0.68 -4.75 -0.53
CA LEU A 18 1.44 -3.67 0.11
C LEU A 18 2.73 -4.20 0.74
N GLY A 19 2.69 -5.39 1.34
CA GLY A 19 3.82 -6.03 2.03
C GLY A 19 4.62 -7.02 1.19
N SER A 20 4.40 -7.08 -0.13
CA SER A 20 5.24 -7.89 -1.03
C SER A 20 6.68 -7.38 -1.04
N ASP A 21 7.60 -8.13 -1.64
CA ASP A 21 8.95 -7.60 -1.86
C ASP A 21 8.91 -6.33 -2.73
N ALA A 22 9.95 -5.51 -2.61
CA ALA A 22 9.99 -4.19 -3.24
C ALA A 22 9.93 -4.24 -4.77
N LEU A 23 10.43 -5.32 -5.40
CA LEU A 23 10.39 -5.45 -6.86
C LEU A 23 8.99 -5.81 -7.34
N GLU A 24 8.31 -6.73 -6.66
CA GLU A 24 6.91 -7.04 -6.92
C GLU A 24 6.01 -5.82 -6.69
N TYR A 25 6.20 -5.12 -5.57
CA TYR A 25 5.45 -3.91 -5.26
C TYR A 25 5.64 -2.84 -6.32
N LYS A 26 6.88 -2.62 -6.79
CA LYS A 26 7.17 -1.66 -7.86
C LYS A 26 6.42 -2.01 -9.16
N LYS A 27 6.38 -3.28 -9.56
CA LYS A 27 5.61 -3.72 -10.74
C LYS A 27 4.11 -3.42 -10.55
N TYR A 28 3.58 -3.71 -9.36
CA TYR A 28 2.20 -3.37 -9.02
C TYR A 28 1.93 -1.87 -9.14
N THR A 29 2.80 -0.99 -8.62
CA THR A 29 2.59 0.48 -8.73
C THR A 29 2.60 0.97 -10.18
N GLN A 30 3.40 0.36 -11.06
CA GLN A 30 3.43 0.67 -12.49
C GLN A 30 2.11 0.29 -13.17
N GLN A 31 1.58 -0.91 -12.88
CA GLN A 31 0.30 -1.36 -13.39
C GLN A 31 -0.86 -0.46 -12.92
N ILE A 32 -0.85 -0.05 -11.64
CA ILE A 32 -1.83 0.93 -11.13
C ILE A 32 -1.68 2.26 -11.87
N ARG A 33 -0.47 2.74 -12.14
CA ARG A 33 -0.28 3.99 -12.90
C ARG A 33 -0.86 3.89 -14.32
N GLU A 34 -0.74 2.74 -14.97
CA GLU A 34 -1.30 2.45 -16.30
C GLU A 34 -2.83 2.42 -16.28
N GLU A 35 -3.45 1.77 -15.29
CA GLU A 35 -4.90 1.73 -15.09
C GLU A 35 -5.50 3.14 -14.98
N TYR A 36 -4.81 4.03 -14.26
CA TYR A 36 -5.19 5.43 -14.08
C TYR A 36 -4.52 6.39 -15.07
N SER A 37 -4.05 5.89 -16.22
CA SER A 37 -3.35 6.69 -17.25
C SER A 37 -4.16 7.88 -17.77
N PHE A 38 -5.49 7.80 -17.71
CA PHE A 38 -6.41 8.89 -18.06
C PHE A 38 -6.34 10.10 -17.11
N LEU A 39 -5.77 9.95 -15.91
CA LEU A 39 -5.53 11.05 -14.99
C LEU A 39 -4.22 11.78 -15.34
N PRO A 40 -4.23 13.14 -15.38
CA PRO A 40 -3.00 13.92 -15.44
C PRO A 40 -2.04 13.53 -14.31
N LYS A 41 -0.75 13.53 -14.60
CA LYS A 41 0.30 13.03 -13.69
C LYS A 41 0.19 13.64 -12.29
N ASP A 42 0.16 14.96 -12.19
CA ASP A 42 0.13 15.66 -10.89
C ASP A 42 -1.12 15.31 -10.08
N LYS A 43 -2.26 15.12 -10.75
CA LYS A 43 -3.52 14.72 -10.12
C LYS A 43 -3.45 13.29 -9.60
N TYR A 44 -2.90 12.37 -10.40
CA TYR A 44 -2.65 10.99 -9.96
C TYR A 44 -1.70 10.97 -8.76
N ASN A 45 -0.55 11.64 -8.85
CA ASN A 45 0.47 11.67 -7.81
C ASN A 45 -0.09 12.22 -6.49
N PHE A 46 -0.88 13.30 -6.55
CA PHE A 46 -1.55 13.88 -5.38
C PHE A 46 -2.56 12.92 -4.74
N LEU A 47 -3.46 12.34 -5.54
CA LEU A 47 -4.51 11.44 -5.02
C LEU A 47 -3.91 10.14 -4.48
N ARG A 48 -2.95 9.54 -5.19
CA ARG A 48 -2.26 8.32 -4.77
C ARG A 48 -1.48 8.55 -3.47
N SER A 49 -0.71 9.64 -3.39
CA SER A 49 0.02 9.99 -2.17
C SER A 49 -0.91 10.16 -0.96
N LYS A 50 -2.10 10.74 -1.15
CA LYS A 50 -3.11 10.86 -0.09
C LYS A 50 -3.59 9.50 0.41
N VAL A 51 -3.94 8.59 -0.49
CA VAL A 51 -4.37 7.22 -0.11
C VAL A 51 -3.27 6.50 0.67
N LEU A 52 -2.03 6.57 0.19
CA LEU A 52 -0.87 5.97 0.84
C LEU A 52 -0.61 6.56 2.24
N GLN A 53 -0.78 7.87 2.41
CA GLN A 53 -0.66 8.51 3.72
C GLN A 53 -1.73 8.04 4.71
N LEU A 54 -2.96 7.76 4.24
CA LEU A 54 -4.02 7.20 5.09
C LEU A 54 -3.61 5.82 5.63
N PHE A 55 -3.01 4.95 4.81
CA PHE A 55 -2.50 3.66 5.28
C PHE A 55 -1.45 3.82 6.39
N LEU A 56 -0.54 4.79 6.26
CA LEU A 56 0.50 5.04 7.28
C LEU A 56 -0.08 5.50 8.62
N GLN A 57 -1.27 6.12 8.63
CA GLN A 57 -1.97 6.54 9.84
C GLN A 57 -2.66 5.39 10.58
N ILE A 58 -2.90 4.25 9.92
CA ILE A 58 -3.46 3.07 10.57
C ILE A 58 -2.37 2.46 11.48
N PRO A 59 -2.62 2.23 12.79
CA PRO A 59 -1.61 1.69 13.70
C PRO A 59 -1.06 0.33 13.25
N ASN A 60 -1.94 -0.50 12.69
CA ASN A 60 -1.61 -1.78 12.08
C ASN A 60 -2.31 -1.84 10.73
N ILE A 61 -1.56 -1.82 9.63
CA ILE A 61 -2.13 -1.95 8.28
C ILE A 61 -2.85 -3.30 8.18
N TYR A 62 -2.25 -4.35 8.74
CA TYR A 62 -2.85 -5.67 8.79
C TYR A 62 -3.61 -5.95 10.10
N ALA A 63 -4.82 -6.48 9.97
CA ALA A 63 -5.73 -6.76 11.07
C ALA A 63 -5.33 -8.01 11.86
N THR A 64 -4.75 -9.03 11.22
CA THR A 64 -4.34 -10.28 11.87
C THR A 64 -2.89 -10.24 12.33
N GLN A 65 -2.58 -10.95 13.42
CA GLN A 65 -1.21 -11.00 13.95
C GLN A 65 -0.22 -11.61 12.97
N ALA A 66 -0.63 -12.70 12.29
CA ALA A 66 0.22 -13.40 11.32
C ALA A 66 0.65 -12.49 10.17
N PHE A 67 -0.26 -11.64 9.65
CA PHE A 67 0.08 -10.71 8.60
C PHE A 67 0.89 -9.52 9.10
N ARG A 68 0.61 -9.00 10.29
CA ARG A 68 1.43 -7.93 10.87
C ARG A 68 2.90 -8.33 10.98
N GLU A 69 3.15 -9.50 11.58
CA GLU A 69 4.51 -10.00 11.81
C GLU A 69 5.26 -10.22 10.48
N LYS A 70 4.55 -10.65 9.45
CA LYS A 70 5.14 -11.00 8.16
C LYS A 70 5.31 -9.81 7.21
N TYR A 71 4.35 -8.88 7.18
CA TYR A 71 4.19 -7.92 6.08
C TYR A 71 4.23 -6.45 6.50
N GLU A 72 3.93 -6.11 7.75
CA GLU A 72 3.75 -4.71 8.18
C GLU A 72 4.98 -3.84 7.91
N LYS A 73 6.17 -4.34 8.25
CA LYS A 73 7.43 -3.61 8.04
C LYS A 73 7.68 -3.34 6.56
N GLN A 74 7.48 -4.36 5.72
CA GLN A 74 7.69 -4.24 4.28
C GLN A 74 6.64 -3.30 3.66
N ALA A 75 5.38 -3.40 4.09
CA ALA A 75 4.30 -2.53 3.63
C ALA A 75 4.59 -1.06 3.90
N ARG A 76 5.00 -0.72 5.12
CA ARG A 76 5.38 0.67 5.44
C ARG A 76 6.57 1.16 4.64
N SER A 77 7.58 0.31 4.44
CA SER A 77 8.74 0.65 3.59
C SER A 77 8.32 0.93 2.15
N ASN A 78 7.53 0.04 1.55
CA ASN A 78 7.03 0.16 0.19
C ASN A 78 6.20 1.44 -0.01
N ILE A 79 5.27 1.70 0.92
CA ILE A 79 4.40 2.89 0.89
C ILE A 79 5.22 4.18 0.99
N LEU A 80 6.19 4.24 1.91
CA LEU A 80 7.06 5.41 2.07
C LEU A 80 7.88 5.67 0.80
N SER A 81 8.50 4.64 0.24
CA SER A 81 9.27 4.76 -1.01
C SER A 81 8.41 5.21 -2.18
N GLU A 82 7.17 4.71 -2.31
CA GLU A 82 6.25 5.17 -3.37
C GLU A 82 5.88 6.65 -3.18
N ILE A 83 5.55 7.09 -1.95
CA ILE A 83 5.27 8.50 -1.66
C ILE A 83 6.48 9.39 -2.02
N GLU A 84 7.69 8.97 -1.71
CA GLU A 84 8.92 9.71 -2.04
C GLU A 84 9.10 9.84 -3.56
N CYS A 85 8.98 8.73 -4.30
CA CYS A 85 9.03 8.75 -5.76
C CYS A 85 7.99 9.69 -6.36
N LEU A 86 6.72 9.60 -5.91
CA LEU A 86 5.63 10.44 -6.42
C LEU A 86 5.86 11.94 -6.14
N LYS A 87 6.58 12.29 -5.08
CA LYS A 87 6.93 13.69 -4.76
C LYS A 87 8.09 14.23 -5.60
N MET A 88 9.09 13.40 -5.90
CA MET A 88 10.24 13.79 -6.75
C MET A 88 9.86 13.95 -8.22
N GLU A 89 8.74 13.35 -8.62
CA GLU A 89 8.24 13.33 -9.98
C GLU A 89 7.28 14.47 -10.35
N ASN A 90 6.93 15.33 -9.37
CA ASN A 90 6.07 16.51 -9.52
C ASN A 90 6.89 17.77 -9.81
#